data_AF-A0A9W8XR74-F1
#
_entry.id   AF-A0A9W8XR74-F1
#
_cell.length_a   1.000
_cell.length_b   1.000
_cell.length_c   1.000
_cell.angle_alpha   90.00
_cell.angle_beta   90.00
_cell.angle_gamma   90.00
#
_symmetry.space_group_name_H-M   'P 1'
#
loop_
_entity.id
_entity.type
_entity.pdbx_description
1 polymer ?
#
loop_
_entity_poly.entity_id
_entity_poly.type
_entity_poly.pdbx_seq_one_letter_code
_entity_poly.pdbx_strand_id
1 'polypeptide(L)'
;MESLLHELNASLESAVRRLNGDEKLALQESLHNTEALPNKTTLALAGQTLDLVAEVQHLLEPGHLILADHYLGYMSTKALCAAVELNIPDILRQEPKTLPALAKECKARADRLGQIMRTLFNNGVFSYNKQDKTYQNNHVSTLLLSDHWTQWRNWVELYGNEFYDMARGIPAACGAGISRSPAQVNYDTDDSMFKYFTDQGWIQKFHKTLSGGAIAQAPGILEDYPWEEVAHGTVIDIGGGGGGLIALLLRKFRTMTGAILEAPRVIEQARANFHTPDGQFEDVGGQIPGENLLTGDFFVSIPSFEVYTLKWCLHDWDDNKAAIILKNIRKSIKRSSKSRLIVLESVLEDGHTGRLSRYADMNMMVAVGGKERDESQWRTLGEESGWKLRKVYPLRNAWPYAIEFVPVWFEGEAPPAEKEIPSVEPGSVVAEMRFLEPWENKSGNPYMRISPDPGYDRSNFQWQDYAVKIYDARPTRNQFVLDTHGFAFHDDDILQETIDALRGNNKETVRDLYYPHIEDFVKRITGAPRVIIFDHTLRKRRLELAKTENNDNKEQPATMVHCDQSPKGALRRLKMNIEPWENVDDLLQGRVQMLKY
;
A
#
# COMPACT_ATOMS: atom_id res chain seq x y z
N MET A 1 24.91 -7.61 -30.92
CA MET A 1 25.22 -7.39 -29.49
C MET A 1 26.02 -6.11 -29.29
N GLU A 2 27.19 -5.97 -29.91
CA GLU A 2 28.02 -4.74 -29.77
C GLU A 2 27.29 -3.44 -30.15
N SER A 3 26.57 -3.40 -31.28
CA SER A 3 25.75 -2.24 -31.67
C SER A 3 24.73 -1.84 -30.59
N LEU A 4 24.01 -2.82 -30.04
CA LEU A 4 23.03 -2.62 -28.98
C LEU A 4 23.68 -2.01 -27.73
N LEU A 5 24.87 -2.51 -27.34
CA LEU A 5 25.62 -1.97 -26.20
C LEU A 5 26.13 -0.55 -26.46
N HIS A 6 26.54 -0.23 -27.69
CA HIS A 6 26.92 1.13 -28.05
C HIS A 6 25.74 2.11 -27.95
N GLU A 7 24.56 1.72 -28.44
CA GLU A 7 23.34 2.53 -28.35
C GLU A 7 22.89 2.73 -26.89
N LEU A 8 22.94 1.66 -26.09
CA LEU A 8 22.65 1.72 -24.66
C LEU A 8 23.63 2.62 -23.92
N ASN A 9 24.93 2.48 -24.16
CA ASN A 9 25.96 3.33 -23.56
C ASN A 9 25.75 4.80 -23.93
N ALA A 10 25.47 5.12 -25.20
CA ALA A 10 25.21 6.50 -25.61
C ALA A 10 23.98 7.09 -24.91
N SER A 11 22.93 6.29 -24.72
CA SER A 11 21.70 6.68 -24.02
C SER A 11 21.96 6.94 -22.53
N LEU A 12 22.68 6.03 -21.86
CA LEU A 12 23.05 6.15 -20.45
C LEU A 12 24.00 7.32 -20.22
N GLU A 13 25.00 7.50 -21.07
CA GLU A 13 25.89 8.67 -20.99
C GLU A 13 25.14 9.99 -21.14
N SER A 14 24.18 10.05 -22.06
CA SER A 14 23.32 11.22 -22.23
C SER A 14 22.52 11.51 -20.95
N ALA A 15 21.92 10.47 -20.35
CA ALA A 15 21.22 10.59 -19.07
C ALA A 15 22.15 11.06 -17.94
N VAL A 16 23.32 10.44 -17.78
CA VAL A 16 24.32 10.78 -16.76
C VAL A 16 24.82 12.22 -16.94
N ARG A 17 25.07 12.67 -18.18
CA ARG A 17 25.47 14.07 -18.45
C ARG A 17 24.37 15.06 -18.05
N ARG A 18 23.10 14.77 -18.34
CA ARG A 18 21.97 15.62 -17.94
C ARG A 18 21.81 15.70 -16.42
N LEU A 19 21.83 14.55 -15.75
CA LEU A 19 21.64 14.46 -14.29
C LEU A 19 22.82 15.06 -13.51
N ASN A 20 24.04 15.05 -14.05
CA ASN A 20 25.20 15.69 -13.43
C ASN A 20 25.43 17.16 -13.87
N GLY A 21 24.72 17.61 -14.91
CA GLY A 21 24.77 18.96 -15.44
C GLY A 21 23.58 19.79 -14.94
N ASP A 22 22.76 20.25 -15.89
CA ASP A 22 21.70 21.23 -15.67
C ASP A 22 20.66 20.79 -14.63
N GLU A 23 20.39 19.47 -14.53
CA GLU A 23 19.36 18.94 -13.63
C GLU A 23 19.89 18.60 -12.22
N LYS A 24 21.20 18.75 -11.97
CA LYS A 24 21.82 18.27 -10.74
C LYS A 24 21.24 18.93 -9.49
N LEU A 25 21.04 20.24 -9.53
CA LEU A 25 20.47 20.98 -8.40
C LEU A 25 19.00 20.59 -8.18
N ALA A 26 18.21 20.52 -9.26
CA ALA A 26 16.81 20.10 -9.20
C ALA A 26 16.67 18.67 -8.65
N LEU A 27 17.56 17.75 -9.03
CA LEU A 27 17.60 16.39 -8.49
C LEU A 27 17.94 16.38 -6.99
N GLN A 28 18.91 17.19 -6.57
CA GLN A 28 19.27 17.32 -5.16
C GLN A 28 18.09 17.86 -4.33
N GLU A 29 17.42 18.91 -4.81
CA GLU A 29 16.30 19.52 -4.11
C GLU A 29 15.04 18.65 -4.12
N SER A 30 14.81 17.88 -5.19
CA SER A 30 13.57 17.10 -5.36
C SER A 30 13.63 15.69 -4.77
N LEU A 31 14.80 15.02 -4.75
CA LEU A 31 14.92 13.63 -4.33
C LEU A 31 15.83 13.42 -3.11
N HIS A 32 16.72 14.37 -2.82
CA HIS A 32 17.75 14.21 -1.78
C HIS A 32 17.66 15.26 -0.68
N ASN A 33 16.64 16.12 -0.71
CA ASN A 33 16.35 17.05 0.35
C ASN A 33 15.85 16.29 1.58
N THR A 34 16.57 16.42 2.69
CA THR A 34 16.18 15.81 3.96
C THR A 34 15.05 16.59 4.63
N GLU A 35 14.96 17.90 4.42
CA GLU A 35 14.00 18.77 5.10
C GLU A 35 12.62 18.79 4.44
N ALA A 36 12.48 18.22 3.23
CA ALA A 36 11.22 18.19 2.50
C ALA A 36 11.00 16.83 1.84
N LEU A 37 9.75 16.35 1.86
CA LEU A 37 9.41 15.12 1.17
C LEU A 37 9.46 15.31 -0.35
N PRO A 38 9.99 14.32 -1.10
CA PRO A 38 10.01 14.38 -2.55
C PRO A 38 8.60 14.37 -3.13
N ASN A 39 8.37 14.93 -4.32
CA ASN A 39 7.08 14.77 -5.00
C ASN A 39 6.77 13.27 -5.23
N LYS A 40 5.53 12.83 -4.96
CA LYS A 40 5.12 11.41 -5.09
C LYS A 40 5.37 10.85 -6.49
N THR A 41 4.99 11.58 -7.53
CA THR A 41 5.15 11.16 -8.92
C THR A 41 6.63 11.11 -9.30
N THR A 42 7.40 12.12 -8.91
CA THR A 42 8.85 12.14 -9.15
C THR A 42 9.56 10.96 -8.47
N LEU A 43 9.24 10.69 -7.20
CA LEU A 43 9.83 9.56 -6.48
C LEU A 43 9.45 8.22 -7.13
N ALA A 44 8.19 8.05 -7.54
CA ALA A 44 7.74 6.83 -8.21
C ALA A 44 8.45 6.61 -9.56
N LEU A 45 8.59 7.67 -10.38
CA LEU A 45 9.32 7.61 -11.65
C LEU A 45 10.82 7.33 -11.45
N ALA A 46 11.44 7.93 -10.43
CA ALA A 46 12.81 7.64 -10.06
C ALA A 46 12.97 6.17 -9.66
N GLY A 47 12.02 5.63 -8.88
CA GLY A 47 12.00 4.22 -8.51
C GLY A 47 11.91 3.29 -9.73
N GLN A 48 10.95 3.52 -10.62
CA GLN A 48 10.82 2.76 -11.87
C GLN A 48 12.08 2.80 -12.72
N THR A 49 12.74 3.97 -12.80
CA THR A 49 14.00 4.12 -13.51
C THR A 49 15.11 3.29 -12.87
N LEU A 50 15.22 3.29 -11.54
CA LEU A 50 16.22 2.50 -10.82
C LEU A 50 16.00 1.00 -10.98
N ASP A 51 14.75 0.55 -10.99
CA ASP A 51 14.43 -0.86 -11.22
C ASP A 51 14.80 -1.31 -12.64
N LEU A 52 14.51 -0.48 -13.66
CA LEU A 52 14.94 -0.74 -15.04
C LEU A 52 16.46 -0.76 -15.18
N VAL A 53 17.17 0.17 -14.54
CA VAL A 53 18.64 0.19 -14.56
C VAL A 53 19.21 -1.06 -13.88
N ALA A 54 18.62 -1.50 -12.77
CA ALA A 54 19.04 -2.72 -12.10
C ALA A 54 18.78 -3.98 -12.94
N GLU A 55 17.65 -4.04 -13.67
CA GLU A 55 17.38 -5.13 -14.60
C GLU A 55 18.42 -5.18 -15.72
N VAL A 56 18.73 -4.03 -16.32
CA VAL A 56 19.80 -3.92 -17.32
C VAL A 56 21.16 -4.32 -16.73
N GLN A 57 21.47 -3.89 -15.51
CA GLN A 57 22.71 -4.29 -14.83
C GLN A 57 22.78 -5.82 -14.65
N HIS A 58 21.73 -6.46 -14.15
CA HIS A 58 21.69 -7.91 -13.96
C HIS A 58 21.85 -8.69 -15.27
N LEU A 59 21.36 -8.16 -16.40
CA LEU A 59 21.52 -8.77 -17.71
C LEU A 59 22.95 -8.69 -18.25
N LEU A 60 23.68 -7.62 -17.90
CA LEU A 60 25.01 -7.34 -18.44
C LEU A 60 26.15 -7.78 -17.53
N GLU A 61 25.92 -7.84 -16.23
CA GLU A 61 26.96 -8.08 -15.25
C GLU A 61 27.38 -9.56 -15.22
N PRO A 62 28.68 -9.87 -15.37
CA PRO A 62 29.16 -11.23 -15.22
C PRO A 62 28.82 -11.80 -13.84
N GLY A 63 28.21 -12.98 -13.79
CA GLY A 63 27.74 -13.56 -12.53
C GLY A 63 28.82 -13.74 -11.44
N HIS A 64 30.10 -13.89 -11.80
CA HIS A 64 31.18 -13.98 -10.81
C HIS A 64 31.45 -12.64 -10.08
N LEU A 65 31.12 -11.50 -10.68
CA LEU A 65 31.19 -10.18 -10.05
C LEU A 65 30.00 -9.97 -9.11
N ILE A 66 28.79 -10.35 -9.55
CA ILE A 66 27.60 -10.37 -8.68
C ILE A 66 27.88 -11.20 -7.42
N LEU A 67 28.46 -12.40 -7.58
CA LEU A 67 28.86 -13.23 -6.43
C LEU A 67 29.89 -12.52 -5.53
N ALA A 68 30.86 -11.81 -6.11
CA ALA A 68 31.89 -11.09 -5.38
C ALA A 68 31.32 -9.99 -4.48
N ASP A 69 30.33 -9.25 -4.96
CA ASP A 69 29.67 -8.23 -4.15
C ASP A 69 29.02 -8.81 -2.89
N HIS A 70 28.50 -10.04 -2.98
CA HIS A 70 27.88 -10.72 -1.84
C HIS A 70 28.89 -11.32 -0.86
N TYR A 71 29.88 -12.10 -1.32
CA TYR A 71 30.85 -12.70 -0.39
C TYR A 71 31.89 -11.70 0.15
N LEU A 72 32.09 -10.56 -0.51
CA LEU A 72 32.93 -9.44 -0.03
C LEU A 72 32.12 -8.32 0.63
N GLY A 73 30.78 -8.40 0.62
CA GLY A 73 29.89 -7.33 1.13
C GLY A 73 30.13 -6.95 2.60
N TYR A 74 30.66 -7.87 3.41
CA TYR A 74 31.06 -7.58 4.78
C TYR A 74 32.12 -6.48 4.89
N MET A 75 33.03 -6.39 3.91
CA MET A 75 34.06 -5.35 3.89
C MET A 75 33.44 -3.98 3.66
N SER A 76 32.42 -3.87 2.81
CA SER A 76 31.65 -2.63 2.61
C SER A 76 30.99 -2.18 3.92
N THR A 77 30.36 -3.13 4.63
CA THR A 77 29.71 -2.89 5.92
C THR A 77 30.70 -2.38 6.97
N LYS A 78 31.85 -3.04 7.12
CA LYS A 78 32.87 -2.64 8.10
C LYS A 78 33.65 -1.39 7.70
N ALA A 79 33.79 -1.11 6.40
CA ALA A 79 34.31 0.18 5.93
C ALA A 79 33.39 1.33 6.36
N LEU A 80 32.07 1.16 6.25
CA LEU A 80 31.09 2.16 6.69
C LEU A 80 31.15 2.38 8.21
N CYS A 81 31.25 1.30 8.99
CA CYS A 81 31.46 1.37 10.44
C CYS A 81 32.72 2.19 10.77
N ALA A 82 33.84 1.89 10.12
CA ALA A 82 35.09 2.61 10.36
C ALA A 82 34.98 4.11 10.02
N ALA A 83 34.25 4.48 8.96
CA ALA A 83 34.03 5.88 8.63
C ALA A 83 33.22 6.63 9.70
N VAL A 84 32.21 5.97 10.27
CA VAL A 84 31.41 6.50 11.39
C VAL A 84 32.24 6.60 12.67
N GLU A 85 32.96 5.55 13.05
CA GLU A 85 33.81 5.52 14.26
C GLU A 85 34.95 6.54 14.22
N LEU A 86 35.54 6.74 13.03
CA LEU A 86 36.58 7.75 12.80
C LEU A 86 36.02 9.16 12.59
N ASN A 87 34.70 9.34 12.72
CA ASN A 87 34.00 10.61 12.62
C ASN A 87 34.24 11.35 11.28
N ILE A 88 34.44 10.59 10.20
CA ILE A 88 34.79 11.13 8.88
C ILE A 88 33.72 12.09 8.35
N PRO A 89 32.40 11.78 8.42
CA PRO A 89 31.38 12.70 7.94
C PRO A 89 31.47 14.07 8.62
N ASP A 90 31.64 14.11 9.94
CA ASP A 90 31.71 15.35 10.71
C ASP A 90 32.99 16.15 10.40
N ILE A 91 34.12 15.48 10.21
CA ILE A 91 35.38 16.12 9.78
C ILE A 91 35.23 16.76 8.39
N LEU A 92 34.61 16.05 7.44
CA LEU A 92 34.39 16.52 6.07
C LEU A 92 33.26 17.55 5.94
N ARG A 93 32.49 17.80 7.00
CA ARG A 93 31.45 18.86 7.02
C ARG A 93 32.05 20.25 6.87
N GLN A 94 33.27 20.46 7.40
CA GLN A 94 33.92 21.77 7.38
C GLN A 94 34.39 22.12 5.97
N GLU A 95 35.08 21.18 5.32
CA GLU A 95 35.67 21.37 4.00
C GLU A 95 36.07 20.02 3.37
N PRO A 96 36.21 19.95 2.03
CA PRO A 96 36.86 18.82 1.38
C PRO A 96 38.31 18.65 1.84
N LYS A 97 38.75 17.42 2.07
CA LYS A 97 40.11 17.13 2.59
C LYS A 97 40.85 16.10 1.74
N THR A 98 42.15 16.31 1.58
CA THR A 98 43.04 15.28 1.01
C THR A 98 43.18 14.10 1.98
N LEU A 99 43.53 12.92 1.47
CA LEU A 99 43.73 11.74 2.33
C LEU A 99 44.72 11.96 3.49
N PRO A 100 45.90 12.60 3.30
CA PRO A 100 46.81 12.86 4.41
C PRO A 100 46.23 13.81 5.47
N ALA A 101 45.50 14.85 5.04
CA ALA A 101 44.86 15.79 5.96
C ALA A 101 43.75 15.11 6.77
N LEU A 102 42.88 14.34 6.08
CA LEU A 102 41.82 13.58 6.73
C LEU A 102 42.38 12.56 7.72
N ALA A 103 43.41 11.79 7.33
CA ALA A 103 44.08 10.82 8.20
C ALA A 103 44.67 11.45 9.46
N LYS A 104 45.29 12.63 9.33
CA LYS A 104 45.83 13.38 10.46
C LYS A 104 44.72 13.79 11.43
N GLU A 105 43.59 14.26 10.90
CA GLU A 105 42.49 14.80 11.69
C GLU A 105 41.71 13.70 12.44
N CYS A 106 41.42 12.57 11.77
CA CYS A 106 40.79 11.41 12.42
C CYS A 106 41.78 10.48 13.14
N LYS A 107 43.07 10.86 13.21
CA LYS A 107 44.16 10.07 13.84
C LYS A 107 44.28 8.65 13.27
N ALA A 108 43.99 8.47 11.99
CA ALA A 108 44.06 7.18 11.31
C ALA A 108 45.38 6.98 10.55
N ARG A 109 45.70 5.72 10.28
CA ARG A 109 46.81 5.36 9.39
C ARG A 109 46.39 5.63 7.94
N ALA A 110 47.11 6.51 7.24
CA ALA A 110 46.68 7.03 5.94
C ALA A 110 46.48 5.96 4.85
N ASP A 111 47.32 4.92 4.81
CA ASP A 111 47.20 3.81 3.86
C ASP A 111 45.91 2.98 4.07
N ARG A 112 45.57 2.67 5.33
CA ARG A 112 44.33 1.95 5.69
C ARG A 112 43.11 2.80 5.43
N LEU A 113 43.16 4.07 5.84
CA LEU A 113 42.09 5.02 5.57
C LEU A 113 41.86 5.16 4.06
N GLY A 114 42.93 5.15 3.27
CA GLY A 114 42.86 5.20 1.81
C GLY A 114 42.12 4.00 1.21
N GLN A 115 42.28 2.80 1.77
CA GLN A 115 41.53 1.61 1.35
C GLN A 115 40.03 1.77 1.65
N ILE A 116 39.70 2.18 2.88
CA ILE A 116 38.31 2.41 3.33
C ILE A 116 37.64 3.48 2.46
N MET A 117 38.25 4.66 2.35
CA MET A 117 37.68 5.77 1.60
C MET A 117 37.53 5.42 0.12
N ARG A 118 38.47 4.66 -0.45
CA ARG A 118 38.36 4.16 -1.83
C ARG A 118 37.11 3.31 -2.03
N THR A 119 36.86 2.36 -1.14
CA THR A 119 35.64 1.54 -1.20
C THR A 119 34.40 2.41 -1.07
N LEU A 120 34.35 3.28 -0.07
CA LEU A 120 33.14 4.06 0.22
C LEU A 120 32.78 5.09 -0.86
N PHE A 121 33.77 5.75 -1.50
CA PHE A 121 33.45 6.69 -2.58
C PHE A 121 32.99 5.96 -3.85
N ASN A 122 33.57 4.80 -4.18
CA ASN A 122 33.12 4.02 -5.34
C ASN A 122 31.73 3.41 -5.11
N ASN A 123 31.38 3.15 -3.85
CA ASN A 123 30.03 2.73 -3.44
C ASN A 123 29.06 3.91 -3.29
N GLY A 124 29.45 5.13 -3.67
CA GLY A 124 28.59 6.32 -3.67
C GLY A 124 28.35 6.97 -2.29
N VAL A 125 29.03 6.53 -1.23
CA VAL A 125 28.85 7.10 0.13
C VAL A 125 29.53 8.45 0.28
N PHE A 126 30.69 8.67 -0.36
CA PHE A 126 31.39 9.97 -0.39
C PHE A 126 31.66 10.39 -1.82
N SER A 127 31.93 11.68 -2.04
CA SER A 127 32.45 12.17 -3.31
C SER A 127 33.98 12.30 -3.25
N TYR A 128 34.63 12.06 -4.39
CA TYR A 128 36.06 12.21 -4.55
C TYR A 128 36.38 13.06 -5.79
N ASN A 129 37.09 14.17 -5.58
CA ASN A 129 37.59 14.99 -6.67
C ASN A 129 38.99 14.49 -7.08
N LYS A 130 39.11 13.99 -8.32
CA LYS A 130 40.37 13.44 -8.85
C LYS A 130 41.45 14.50 -9.10
N GLN A 131 41.07 15.73 -9.43
CA GLN A 131 42.01 16.82 -9.71
C GLN A 131 42.68 17.28 -8.42
N ASP A 132 41.87 17.56 -7.40
CA ASP A 132 42.34 18.07 -6.12
C ASP A 132 42.75 16.96 -5.14
N LYS A 133 42.43 15.71 -5.47
CA LYS A 133 42.63 14.51 -4.62
C LYS A 133 41.96 14.65 -3.25
N THR A 134 40.79 15.28 -3.22
CA THR A 134 40.02 15.56 -2.00
C THR A 134 38.78 14.69 -1.90
N TYR A 135 38.44 14.32 -0.67
CA TYR A 135 37.17 13.70 -0.30
C TYR A 135 36.23 14.76 0.25
N GLN A 136 34.93 14.60 0.01
CA GLN A 136 33.88 15.46 0.54
C GLN A 136 32.61 14.66 0.83
N ASN A 137 31.77 15.18 1.72
CA ASN A 137 30.43 14.64 1.91
C ASN A 137 29.58 14.84 0.65
N ASN A 138 28.64 13.93 0.45
CA ASN A 138 27.56 14.01 -0.53
C ASN A 138 26.21 13.81 0.18
N HIS A 139 25.12 13.67 -0.57
CA HIS A 139 23.79 13.48 0.01
C HIS A 139 23.65 12.21 0.85
N VAL A 140 24.46 11.17 0.61
CA VAL A 140 24.47 9.92 1.38
C VAL A 140 25.28 10.07 2.66
N SER A 141 26.55 10.50 2.59
CA SER A 141 27.40 10.66 3.78
C SER A 141 26.92 11.76 4.73
N THR A 142 26.17 12.74 4.25
CA THR A 142 25.55 13.76 5.11
C THR A 142 24.57 13.16 6.11
N LEU A 143 23.90 12.06 5.76
CA LEU A 143 23.00 11.33 6.68
C LEU A 143 23.75 10.67 7.87
N LEU A 144 25.08 10.56 7.79
CA LEU A 144 25.94 9.95 8.80
C LEU A 144 26.55 10.96 9.78
N LEU A 145 26.26 12.25 9.61
CA LEU A 145 26.65 13.29 10.54
C LEU A 145 26.13 12.98 11.96
N SER A 146 26.96 13.21 12.97
CA SER A 146 26.65 12.86 14.37
C SER A 146 25.39 13.52 14.94
N ASP A 147 25.06 14.71 14.45
CA ASP A 147 23.91 15.54 14.83
C ASP A 147 22.83 15.60 13.75
N HIS A 148 22.91 14.78 12.68
CA HIS A 148 21.89 14.78 11.63
C HIS A 148 20.54 14.40 12.23
N TRP A 149 19.48 15.16 11.96
CA TRP A 149 18.19 14.97 12.63
C TRP A 149 17.55 13.60 12.35
N THR A 150 17.83 12.98 11.19
CA THR A 150 17.36 11.61 10.87
C THR A 150 18.11 10.51 11.61
N GLN A 151 19.27 10.81 12.20
CA GLN A 151 20.01 9.89 13.07
C GLN A 151 20.37 8.53 12.43
N TRP A 152 20.51 8.45 11.09
CA TRP A 152 20.83 7.21 10.36
C TRP A 152 22.18 6.60 10.76
N ARG A 153 23.11 7.42 11.29
CA ARG A 153 24.37 6.96 11.90
C ARG A 153 24.17 5.85 12.95
N ASN A 154 23.12 5.92 13.78
CA ASN A 154 22.85 4.92 14.82
C ASN A 154 22.58 3.53 14.24
N TRP A 155 22.09 3.44 13.00
CA TRP A 155 21.88 2.17 12.31
C TRP A 155 23.20 1.53 11.92
N VAL A 156 24.19 2.30 11.47
CA VAL A 156 25.52 1.78 11.15
C VAL A 156 26.18 1.16 12.40
N GLU A 157 26.09 1.85 13.54
CA GLU A 157 26.74 1.40 14.79
C GLU A 157 26.14 0.11 15.35
N LEU A 158 24.83 -0.10 15.19
CA LEU A 158 24.12 -1.28 15.69
C LEU A 158 24.06 -2.41 14.64
N TYR A 159 23.60 -2.10 13.42
CA TYR A 159 23.40 -3.13 12.39
C TYR A 159 24.72 -3.60 11.78
N GLY A 160 25.71 -2.70 11.71
CA GLY A 160 27.05 -3.05 11.26
C GLY A 160 27.82 -3.90 12.27
N ASN A 161 27.33 -4.07 13.51
CA ASN A 161 27.97 -4.83 14.57
C ASN A 161 27.05 -5.91 15.15
N GLU A 162 26.16 -5.60 16.11
CA GLU A 162 25.40 -6.61 16.83
C GLU A 162 24.47 -7.46 15.93
N PHE A 163 23.74 -6.84 14.99
CA PHE A 163 22.92 -7.61 14.03
C PHE A 163 23.77 -8.32 12.98
N TYR A 164 24.92 -7.75 12.62
CA TYR A 164 25.88 -8.40 11.74
C TYR A 164 26.37 -9.73 12.35
N ASP A 165 26.65 -9.75 13.65
CA ASP A 165 27.05 -10.97 14.35
C ASP A 165 25.90 -11.97 14.49
N MET A 166 24.68 -11.50 14.78
CA MET A 166 23.48 -12.35 14.82
C MET A 166 23.22 -13.08 13.50
N ALA A 167 23.45 -12.43 12.37
CA ALA A 167 23.23 -13.00 11.04
C ALA A 167 24.12 -14.22 10.74
N ARG A 168 25.21 -14.44 11.50
CA ARG A 168 26.08 -15.62 11.33
C ARG A 168 25.35 -16.94 11.60
N GLY A 169 24.27 -16.92 12.38
CA GLY A 169 23.46 -18.11 12.67
C GLY A 169 22.51 -18.53 11.54
N ILE A 170 22.34 -17.72 10.49
CA ILE A 170 21.35 -17.97 9.42
C ILE A 170 21.49 -19.38 8.82
N PRO A 171 22.68 -19.82 8.35
CA PRO A 171 22.79 -21.13 7.69
C PRO A 171 22.37 -22.29 8.58
N ALA A 172 22.66 -22.22 9.88
CA ALA A 172 22.32 -23.25 10.85
C ALA A 172 20.84 -23.21 11.26
N ALA A 173 20.23 -22.02 11.31
CA ALA A 173 18.82 -21.84 11.67
C ALA A 173 17.85 -22.24 10.54
N CYS A 174 18.28 -22.30 9.28
CA CYS A 174 17.43 -22.70 8.15
C CYS A 174 17.12 -24.22 8.09
N GLY A 175 17.70 -25.03 8.97
CA GLY A 175 17.44 -26.47 9.02
C GLY A 175 15.98 -26.79 9.36
N ALA A 176 15.38 -27.77 8.66
CA ALA A 176 14.01 -28.20 8.96
C ALA A 176 13.90 -28.67 10.43
N GLY A 177 12.93 -28.11 11.16
CA GLY A 177 12.70 -28.44 12.58
C GLY A 177 13.53 -27.62 13.57
N ILE A 178 14.38 -26.70 13.11
CA ILE A 178 15.06 -25.75 13.99
C ILE A 178 14.07 -24.65 14.39
N SER A 179 13.88 -24.46 15.71
CA SER A 179 13.02 -23.42 16.27
C SER A 179 13.77 -22.18 16.75
N ARG A 180 15.08 -22.31 17.02
CA ARG A 180 15.92 -21.18 17.45
C ARG A 180 16.13 -20.21 16.30
N SER A 181 16.03 -18.91 16.58
CA SER A 181 16.38 -17.88 15.61
C SER A 181 17.89 -17.89 15.29
N PRO A 182 18.33 -17.34 14.14
CA PRO A 182 19.75 -17.11 13.86
C PRO A 182 20.53 -16.45 14.99
N ALA A 183 19.96 -15.44 15.67
CA ALA A 183 20.60 -14.81 16.82
C ALA A 183 20.82 -15.79 17.99
N GLN A 184 19.80 -16.57 18.33
CA GLN A 184 19.85 -17.59 19.38
C GLN A 184 20.86 -18.70 19.05
N VAL A 185 20.94 -19.09 17.78
CA VAL A 185 21.94 -20.06 17.31
C VAL A 185 23.35 -19.49 17.42
N ASN A 186 23.59 -18.26 16.97
CA ASN A 186 24.91 -17.65 16.99
C ASN A 186 25.44 -17.40 18.41
N TYR A 187 24.58 -16.94 19.32
CA TYR A 187 24.95 -16.67 20.70
C TYR A 187 24.78 -17.87 21.64
N ASP A 188 24.33 -19.01 21.11
CA ASP A 188 23.98 -20.23 21.86
C ASP A 188 23.17 -19.93 23.12
N THR A 189 21.99 -19.34 22.92
CA THR A 189 21.08 -18.95 24.00
C THR A 189 19.63 -19.25 23.65
N ASP A 190 18.81 -19.48 24.67
CA ASP A 190 17.35 -19.55 24.54
C ASP A 190 16.67 -18.23 24.92
N ASP A 191 17.44 -17.22 25.33
CA ASP A 191 16.91 -15.91 25.65
C ASP A 191 16.28 -15.24 24.42
N SER A 192 15.26 -14.42 24.65
CA SER A 192 14.78 -13.49 23.64
C SER A 192 15.81 -12.41 23.37
N MET A 193 15.77 -11.79 22.20
CA MET A 193 16.66 -10.66 21.87
C MET A 193 16.62 -9.58 22.96
N PHE A 194 15.44 -9.16 23.40
CA PHE A 194 15.30 -8.08 24.39
C PHE A 194 15.98 -8.42 25.72
N LYS A 195 15.82 -9.67 26.19
CA LYS A 195 16.49 -10.13 27.40
C LYS A 195 18.01 -10.15 27.18
N TYR A 196 18.47 -10.77 26.11
CA TYR A 196 19.89 -10.87 25.79
C TYR A 196 20.54 -9.48 25.66
N PHE A 197 19.90 -8.55 24.94
CA PHE A 197 20.40 -7.17 24.77
C PHE A 197 20.42 -6.39 26.09
N THR A 198 19.49 -6.65 26.99
CA THR A 198 19.51 -6.06 28.34
C THR A 198 20.72 -6.57 29.12
N ASP A 199 20.93 -7.88 29.13
CA ASP A 199 22.03 -8.52 29.87
C ASP A 199 23.41 -8.13 29.31
N GLN A 200 23.52 -7.91 27.99
CA GLN A 200 24.74 -7.41 27.34
C GLN A 200 24.93 -5.89 27.44
N GLY A 201 23.95 -5.14 27.94
CA GLY A 201 24.00 -3.67 27.99
C GLY A 201 23.78 -2.97 26.64
N TRP A 202 23.28 -3.68 25.62
CA TRP A 202 23.03 -3.16 24.27
C TRP A 202 21.66 -2.52 24.11
N ILE A 203 20.74 -2.74 25.05
CA ILE A 203 19.34 -2.29 24.95
C ILE A 203 19.20 -0.77 24.75
N GLN A 204 20.08 0.04 25.35
CA GLN A 204 20.08 1.49 25.16
C GLN A 204 20.45 1.88 23.72
N LYS A 205 21.45 1.23 23.14
CA LYS A 205 21.86 1.42 21.73
C LYS A 205 20.69 1.04 20.80
N PHE A 206 20.06 -0.11 21.07
CA PHE A 206 18.89 -0.57 20.32
C PHE A 206 17.74 0.45 20.36
N HIS A 207 17.31 0.90 21.54
CA HIS A 207 16.26 1.91 21.67
C HIS A 207 16.61 3.23 20.98
N LYS A 208 17.88 3.68 21.07
CA LYS A 208 18.34 4.88 20.39
C LYS A 208 18.24 4.76 18.87
N THR A 209 18.66 3.63 18.30
CA THR A 209 18.59 3.37 16.85
C THR A 209 17.16 3.35 16.35
N LEU A 210 16.27 2.62 17.03
CA LEU A 210 14.85 2.58 16.65
C LEU A 210 14.16 3.94 16.78
N SER A 211 14.46 4.70 17.84
CA SER A 211 13.93 6.06 18.02
C SER A 211 14.36 6.99 16.90
N GLY A 212 15.63 6.92 16.48
CA GLY A 212 16.14 7.68 15.34
C GLY A 212 15.42 7.32 14.03
N GLY A 213 15.20 6.02 13.79
CA GLY A 213 14.42 5.56 12.64
C GLY A 213 12.97 6.05 12.66
N ALA A 214 12.33 6.10 13.82
CA ALA A 214 10.97 6.64 13.95
C ALA A 214 10.90 8.13 13.60
N ILE A 215 11.88 8.93 14.03
CA ILE A 215 11.99 10.36 13.68
C ILE A 215 12.19 10.54 12.17
N ALA A 216 13.14 9.82 11.58
CA ALA A 216 13.47 9.94 10.16
C ALA A 216 12.28 9.67 9.22
N GLN A 217 11.39 8.75 9.62
CA GLN A 217 10.26 8.29 8.82
C GLN A 217 8.96 9.06 9.12
N ALA A 218 8.93 9.86 10.19
CA ALA A 218 7.75 10.58 10.64
C ALA A 218 7.13 11.50 9.57
N PRO A 219 7.90 12.28 8.77
CA PRO A 219 7.29 13.15 7.77
C PRO A 219 6.43 12.39 6.76
N GLY A 220 6.94 11.27 6.22
CA GLY A 220 6.20 10.43 5.28
C GLY A 220 4.93 9.84 5.89
N ILE A 221 5.05 9.31 7.11
CA ILE A 221 3.91 8.74 7.86
C ILE A 221 2.81 9.78 8.05
N LEU A 222 3.18 11.02 8.41
CA LEU A 222 2.24 12.10 8.69
C LEU A 222 1.58 12.70 7.44
N GLU A 223 2.27 12.72 6.30
CA GLU A 223 1.77 13.36 5.07
C GLU A 223 1.04 12.40 4.12
N ASP A 224 1.40 11.12 4.09
CA ASP A 224 1.02 10.25 2.96
C ASP A 224 -0.21 9.37 3.18
N TYR A 225 -0.63 9.22 4.44
CA TYR A 225 -1.92 8.63 4.80
C TYR A 225 -2.95 9.74 5.10
N PRO A 226 -4.24 9.60 4.69
CA PRO A 226 -5.27 10.63 4.88
C PRO A 226 -5.77 10.73 6.34
N TRP A 227 -4.89 11.12 7.25
CA TRP A 227 -5.18 11.27 8.68
C TRP A 227 -6.28 12.30 8.98
N GLU A 228 -6.48 13.28 8.11
CA GLU A 228 -7.55 14.28 8.24
C GLU A 228 -8.95 13.65 8.33
N GLU A 229 -9.16 12.47 7.72
CA GLU A 229 -10.44 11.74 7.80
C GLU A 229 -10.77 11.27 9.23
N VAL A 230 -9.76 11.18 10.09
CA VAL A 230 -9.87 10.69 11.48
C VAL A 230 -9.39 11.73 12.51
N ALA A 231 -9.01 12.93 12.07
CA ALA A 231 -8.41 13.98 12.91
C ALA A 231 -9.35 14.58 13.97
N HIS A 232 -10.66 14.30 13.92
CA HIS A 232 -11.64 14.77 14.90
C HIS A 232 -12.11 13.67 15.87
N GLY A 233 -11.44 12.50 15.85
CA GLY A 233 -11.76 11.36 16.71
C GLY A 233 -10.61 10.96 17.62
N THR A 234 -10.82 9.86 18.35
CA THR A 234 -9.77 9.20 19.12
C THR A 234 -9.13 8.10 18.31
N VAL A 235 -7.81 8.17 18.14
CA VAL A 235 -6.99 7.11 17.53
C VAL A 235 -6.31 6.34 18.64
N ILE A 236 -6.51 5.02 18.68
CA ILE A 236 -5.81 4.14 19.62
C ILE A 236 -4.66 3.41 18.93
N ASP A 237 -3.47 3.49 19.53
CA ASP A 237 -2.29 2.73 19.10
C ASP A 237 -2.10 1.49 19.96
N ILE A 238 -2.26 0.33 19.33
CA ILE A 238 -2.11 -0.98 19.97
C ILE A 238 -0.64 -1.38 19.89
N GLY A 239 -0.02 -1.72 21.02
CA GLY A 239 1.43 -1.92 21.06
C GLY A 239 2.20 -0.62 20.81
N GLY A 240 1.63 0.54 21.17
CA GLY A 240 2.18 1.87 20.85
C GLY A 240 3.49 2.23 21.58
N GLY A 241 4.03 1.31 22.39
CA GLY A 241 5.25 1.49 23.15
C GLY A 241 5.19 2.73 24.05
N GLY A 242 6.25 3.54 24.02
CA GLY A 242 6.32 4.81 24.75
C GLY A 242 5.41 5.92 24.21
N GLY A 243 4.67 5.69 23.11
CA GLY A 243 3.70 6.64 22.54
C GLY A 243 4.20 7.52 21.39
N GLY A 244 5.34 7.20 20.78
CA GLY A 244 5.97 8.04 19.76
C GLY A 244 5.10 8.30 18.53
N LEU A 245 4.39 7.29 18.02
CA LEU A 245 3.48 7.47 16.86
C LEU A 245 2.31 8.39 17.21
N ILE A 246 1.61 8.10 18.30
CA ILE A 246 0.48 8.92 18.76
C ILE A 246 0.93 10.36 19.00
N ALA A 247 2.05 10.59 19.69
CA ALA A 247 2.55 11.93 19.93
C ALA A 247 2.79 12.71 18.62
N LEU A 248 3.34 12.07 17.57
CA LEU A 248 3.53 12.68 16.26
C LEU A 248 2.19 13.07 15.60
N LEU A 249 1.20 12.18 15.65
CA LEU A 249 -0.13 12.45 15.10
C LEU A 249 -0.81 13.59 15.85
N LEU A 250 -0.78 13.59 17.18
CA LEU A 250 -1.40 14.62 18.02
C LEU A 250 -0.77 16.01 17.81
N ARG A 251 0.56 16.08 17.61
CA ARG A 251 1.26 17.34 17.30
C ARG A 251 0.81 17.96 15.98
N LYS A 252 0.54 17.12 14.97
CA LYS A 252 0.10 17.59 13.65
C LYS A 252 -1.40 17.88 13.62
N PHE A 253 -2.22 16.97 14.12
CA PHE A 253 -3.69 17.06 14.09
C PHE A 253 -4.22 17.47 15.47
N ARG A 254 -4.30 18.79 15.71
CA ARG A 254 -4.61 19.36 17.03
C ARG A 254 -5.99 19.00 17.59
N THR A 255 -6.94 18.61 16.73
CA THR A 255 -8.27 18.16 17.14
C THR A 255 -8.34 16.67 17.46
N MET A 256 -7.27 15.92 17.16
CA MET A 256 -7.21 14.48 17.39
C MET A 256 -6.95 14.22 18.87
N THR A 257 -7.58 13.19 19.42
CA THR A 257 -7.24 12.65 20.74
C THR A 257 -6.60 11.28 20.62
N GLY A 258 -5.73 10.95 21.58
CA GLY A 258 -4.95 9.71 21.56
C GLY A 258 -5.41 8.70 22.60
N ALA A 259 -5.13 7.43 22.31
CA ALA A 259 -5.12 6.34 23.27
C ALA A 259 -3.99 5.36 22.95
N ILE A 260 -3.52 4.63 23.95
CA ILE A 260 -2.48 3.61 23.80
C ILE A 260 -2.92 2.37 24.56
N LEU A 261 -2.78 1.19 23.95
CA LEU A 261 -2.85 -0.10 24.64
C LEU A 261 -1.47 -0.75 24.67
N GLU A 262 -0.96 -1.07 25.85
CA GLU A 262 0.34 -1.72 26.03
C GLU A 262 0.40 -2.53 27.34
N ALA A 263 1.47 -3.30 27.51
CA ALA A 263 1.78 -4.02 28.73
C ALA A 263 1.96 -3.06 29.92
N PRO A 264 1.69 -3.50 31.17
CA PRO A 264 1.65 -2.62 32.34
C PRO A 264 2.89 -1.74 32.51
N ARG A 265 4.08 -2.35 32.43
CA ARG A 265 5.37 -1.66 32.58
C ARG A 265 5.61 -0.60 31.49
N VAL A 266 5.13 -0.86 30.27
CA VAL A 266 5.31 0.06 29.14
C VAL A 266 4.34 1.23 29.24
N ILE A 267 3.11 1.00 29.71
CA ILE A 267 2.14 2.05 29.99
C ILE A 267 2.60 2.99 31.11
N GLU A 268 3.29 2.50 32.13
CA GLU A 268 3.93 3.37 33.14
C GLU A 268 4.94 4.33 32.49
N GLN A 269 5.76 3.83 31.55
CA GLN A 269 6.69 4.66 30.80
C GLN A 269 5.96 5.66 29.88
N ALA A 270 4.91 5.23 29.17
CA ALA A 270 4.10 6.13 28.34
C ALA A 270 3.46 7.23 29.20
N ARG A 271 2.92 6.89 30.38
CA ARG A 271 2.39 7.86 31.34
C ARG A 271 3.44 8.88 31.77
N ALA A 272 4.66 8.42 32.06
CA ALA A 272 5.77 9.32 32.36
C ALA A 272 6.08 10.26 31.19
N ASN A 273 6.09 9.74 29.96
CA ASN A 273 6.38 10.52 28.76
C ASN A 273 5.32 11.61 28.48
N PHE A 274 4.03 11.38 28.73
CA PHE A 274 2.96 12.33 28.42
C PHE A 274 2.55 13.25 29.58
N HIS A 275 2.71 12.83 30.84
CA HIS A 275 2.06 13.51 31.98
C HIS A 275 3.01 13.94 33.10
N THR A 276 4.33 13.84 32.90
CA THR A 276 5.31 14.43 33.83
C THR A 276 5.86 15.73 33.26
N PRO A 277 6.27 16.69 34.09
CA PRO A 277 6.79 17.99 33.63
C PRO A 277 7.99 17.90 32.67
N ASP A 278 8.79 16.83 32.77
CA ASP A 278 9.96 16.58 31.91
C ASP A 278 9.73 15.44 30.91
N GLY A 279 8.46 15.07 30.70
CA GLY A 279 8.07 14.00 29.79
C GLY A 279 8.33 14.37 28.33
N GLN A 280 8.80 13.41 27.53
CA GLN A 280 9.14 13.61 26.11
C GLN A 280 7.97 14.14 25.25
N PHE A 281 6.73 13.89 25.67
CA PHE A 281 5.49 14.20 24.96
C PHE A 281 4.52 15.02 25.81
N GLU A 282 5.02 15.73 26.83
CA GLU A 282 4.23 16.59 27.71
C GLU A 282 3.42 17.63 26.93
N ASP A 283 3.98 18.16 25.83
CA ASP A 283 3.38 19.16 24.95
C ASP A 283 2.04 18.73 24.31
N VAL A 284 1.78 17.43 24.24
CA VAL A 284 0.52 16.85 23.73
C VAL A 284 -0.22 16.00 24.77
N GLY A 285 0.23 15.99 26.03
CA GLY A 285 -0.39 15.22 27.11
C GLY A 285 -1.87 15.57 27.31
N GLY A 286 -2.29 16.81 27.06
CA GLY A 286 -3.70 17.23 27.12
C GLY A 286 -4.61 16.58 26.06
N GLN A 287 -4.05 16.06 24.96
CA GLN A 287 -4.80 15.38 23.90
C GLN A 287 -4.93 13.87 24.14
N ILE A 288 -4.24 13.32 25.15
CA ILE A 288 -4.33 11.90 25.54
C ILE A 288 -4.62 11.80 27.04
N PRO A 289 -5.91 11.78 27.44
CA PRO A 289 -6.28 11.66 28.85
C PRO A 289 -5.63 10.45 29.53
N GLY A 290 -5.35 10.56 30.84
CA GLY A 290 -4.65 9.50 31.58
C GLY A 290 -5.39 8.16 31.63
N GLU A 291 -6.72 8.18 31.44
CA GLU A 291 -7.61 7.03 31.27
C GLU A 291 -7.51 6.36 29.89
N ASN A 292 -6.97 7.05 28.88
CA ASN A 292 -6.70 6.51 27.55
C ASN A 292 -5.33 5.83 27.44
N LEU A 293 -4.55 5.80 28.53
CA LEU A 293 -3.35 4.99 28.68
C LEU A 293 -3.73 3.64 29.30
N LEU A 294 -4.06 2.69 28.42
CA LEU A 294 -4.73 1.44 28.74
C LEU A 294 -3.71 0.31 28.87
N THR A 295 -3.80 -0.43 29.97
CA THR A 295 -3.02 -1.65 30.14
C THR A 295 -3.79 -2.85 29.62
N GLY A 296 -3.15 -3.71 28.82
CA GLY A 296 -3.79 -4.96 28.40
C GLY A 296 -2.92 -5.85 27.54
N ASP A 297 -3.50 -6.99 27.15
CA ASP A 297 -2.92 -7.97 26.24
C ASP A 297 -3.84 -8.09 25.02
N PHE A 298 -3.31 -7.73 23.85
CA PHE A 298 -4.04 -7.77 22.59
C PHE A 298 -4.41 -9.18 22.12
N PHE A 299 -3.80 -10.24 22.69
CA PHE A 299 -4.22 -11.63 22.45
C PHE A 299 -5.48 -11.99 23.22
N VAL A 300 -5.81 -11.23 24.27
CA VAL A 300 -6.95 -11.50 25.16
C VAL A 300 -8.11 -10.57 24.87
N SER A 301 -7.89 -9.25 24.90
CA SER A 301 -8.97 -8.27 24.76
C SER A 301 -8.47 -6.93 24.26
N ILE A 302 -9.30 -6.25 23.47
CA ILE A 302 -9.04 -4.93 22.92
C ILE A 302 -10.16 -3.98 23.38
N PRO A 303 -9.85 -2.76 23.83
CA PRO A 303 -10.87 -1.77 24.18
C PRO A 303 -11.56 -1.23 22.93
N SER A 304 -12.81 -0.75 23.06
CA SER A 304 -13.64 -0.35 21.92
C SER A 304 -13.40 1.09 21.45
N PHE A 305 -12.91 1.24 20.22
CA PHE A 305 -12.60 2.50 19.53
C PHE A 305 -13.09 2.44 18.08
N GLU A 306 -13.09 3.58 17.38
CA GLU A 306 -13.39 3.62 15.95
C GLU A 306 -12.15 3.39 15.09
N VAL A 307 -11.02 3.99 15.46
CA VAL A 307 -9.79 3.98 14.65
C VAL A 307 -8.65 3.38 15.45
N TYR A 308 -8.06 2.32 14.90
CA TYR A 308 -6.94 1.61 15.50
C TYR A 308 -5.69 1.79 14.64
N THR A 309 -4.54 1.91 15.28
CA THR A 309 -3.23 1.76 14.65
C THR A 309 -2.47 0.58 15.26
N LEU A 310 -1.65 -0.06 14.43
CA LEU A 310 -0.62 -1.01 14.83
C LEU A 310 0.62 -0.64 14.02
N LYS A 311 1.77 -0.44 14.67
CA LYS A 311 3.01 -0.10 13.96
C LYS A 311 4.13 -1.03 14.41
N TRP A 312 4.71 -1.78 13.46
CA TRP A 312 5.77 -2.76 13.75
C TRP A 312 5.37 -3.71 14.89
N CYS A 313 4.24 -4.41 14.73
CA CYS A 313 3.70 -5.29 15.77
C CYS A 313 3.26 -6.64 15.23
N LEU A 314 2.51 -6.70 14.12
CA LEU A 314 2.06 -7.93 13.48
C LEU A 314 3.20 -8.68 12.78
N HIS A 315 4.29 -8.00 12.41
CA HIS A 315 5.48 -8.64 11.83
C HIS A 315 6.27 -9.52 12.82
N ASP A 316 6.09 -9.32 14.14
CA ASP A 316 6.71 -10.16 15.17
C ASP A 316 6.09 -11.57 15.24
N TRP A 317 4.95 -11.77 14.57
CA TRP A 317 4.10 -12.93 14.74
C TRP A 317 3.86 -13.68 13.43
N ASP A 318 3.71 -15.00 13.54
CA ASP A 318 3.15 -15.83 12.47
C ASP A 318 1.69 -15.47 12.17
N ASP A 319 1.14 -16.03 11.09
CA ASP A 319 -0.21 -15.69 10.62
C ASP A 319 -1.30 -16.12 11.61
N ASN A 320 -1.10 -17.23 12.33
CA ASN A 320 -2.08 -17.71 13.31
C ASN A 320 -2.22 -16.71 14.46
N LYS A 321 -1.09 -16.23 15.00
CA LYS A 321 -1.05 -15.24 16.08
C LYS A 321 -1.49 -13.86 15.60
N ALA A 322 -1.04 -13.42 14.43
CA ALA A 322 -1.49 -12.17 13.84
C ALA A 322 -3.02 -12.16 13.62
N ALA A 323 -3.59 -13.28 13.15
CA ALA A 323 -5.04 -13.42 12.99
C ALA A 323 -5.81 -13.32 14.31
N ILE A 324 -5.26 -13.82 15.43
CA ILE A 324 -5.89 -13.65 16.76
C ILE A 324 -6.00 -12.17 17.12
N ILE A 325 -4.92 -11.41 16.94
CA ILE A 325 -4.88 -9.96 17.21
C ILE A 325 -5.92 -9.24 16.34
N LEU A 326 -5.90 -9.50 15.03
CA LEU A 326 -6.84 -8.88 14.09
C LEU A 326 -8.30 -9.22 14.42
N LYS A 327 -8.60 -10.46 14.83
CA LYS A 327 -9.95 -10.87 15.26
C LYS A 327 -10.39 -10.19 16.55
N ASN A 328 -9.48 -9.98 17.50
CA ASN A 328 -9.79 -9.26 18.74
C ASN A 328 -10.07 -7.78 18.49
N ILE A 329 -9.29 -7.13 17.62
CA ILE A 329 -9.59 -5.75 17.18
C ILE A 329 -10.93 -5.74 16.44
N ARG A 330 -11.17 -6.70 15.54
CA ARG A 330 -12.42 -6.79 14.77
C ARG A 330 -13.64 -6.94 15.67
N LYS A 331 -13.53 -7.69 16.75
CA LYS A 331 -14.61 -7.86 17.75
C LYS A 331 -14.90 -6.57 18.52
N SER A 332 -13.90 -5.71 18.69
CA SER A 332 -13.95 -4.56 19.60
C SER A 332 -14.22 -3.24 18.88
N ILE A 333 -13.90 -3.15 17.59
CA ILE A 333 -14.08 -1.94 16.79
C ILE A 333 -15.54 -1.51 16.74
N LYS A 334 -15.76 -0.23 17.03
CA LYS A 334 -17.08 0.40 16.96
C LYS A 334 -17.59 0.36 15.53
N ARG A 335 -18.90 0.31 15.38
CA ARG A 335 -19.52 0.31 14.06
C ARG A 335 -19.78 1.75 13.61
N SER A 336 -19.00 2.21 12.64
CA SER A 336 -19.04 3.57 12.09
C SER A 336 -18.49 3.56 10.67
N SER A 337 -18.87 4.55 9.86
CA SER A 337 -18.30 4.74 8.50
C SER A 337 -16.82 5.13 8.53
N LYS A 338 -16.35 5.66 9.68
CA LYS A 338 -14.95 6.02 9.90
C LYS A 338 -14.10 4.85 10.41
N SER A 339 -14.74 3.77 10.86
CA SER A 339 -14.06 2.66 11.51
C SER A 339 -13.06 1.97 10.61
N ARG A 340 -11.81 1.92 11.06
CA ARG A 340 -10.71 1.34 10.31
C ARG A 340 -9.57 0.91 11.23
N LEU A 341 -8.78 -0.04 10.75
CA LEU A 341 -7.49 -0.40 11.31
C LEU A 341 -6.40 0.03 10.31
N ILE A 342 -5.40 0.74 10.79
CA ILE A 342 -4.26 1.23 10.01
C ILE A 342 -3.02 0.50 10.51
N VAL A 343 -2.51 -0.43 9.71
CA VAL A 343 -1.27 -1.15 10.02
C VAL A 343 -0.11 -0.44 9.33
N LEU A 344 0.88 0.00 10.10
CA LEU A 344 2.11 0.62 9.63
C LEU A 344 3.24 -0.40 9.67
N GLU A 345 3.37 -1.18 8.59
CA GLU A 345 4.36 -2.26 8.46
C GLU A 345 4.95 -2.30 7.05
N SER A 346 6.05 -3.03 6.91
CA SER A 346 6.66 -3.24 5.60
C SER A 346 5.73 -4.09 4.73
N VAL A 347 5.76 -3.82 3.42
CA VAL A 347 5.16 -4.69 2.40
C VAL A 347 6.29 -5.25 1.56
N LEU A 348 6.35 -6.58 1.46
CA LEU A 348 7.34 -7.26 0.64
C LEU A 348 7.13 -6.94 -0.83
N GLU A 349 8.21 -6.49 -1.48
CA GLU A 349 8.23 -6.10 -2.89
C GLU A 349 9.53 -6.57 -3.55
N ASP A 350 9.44 -6.91 -4.83
CA ASP A 350 10.58 -7.27 -5.66
C ASP A 350 11.32 -6.01 -6.18
N GLY A 351 12.32 -6.21 -7.03
CA GLY A 351 13.05 -5.11 -7.65
C GLY A 351 14.12 -4.47 -6.75
N HIS A 352 14.85 -3.51 -7.32
CA HIS A 352 15.93 -2.80 -6.64
C HIS A 352 15.37 -1.88 -5.55
N THR A 353 14.27 -1.20 -5.82
CA THR A 353 13.62 -0.27 -4.89
C THR A 353 12.97 -0.97 -3.70
N GLY A 354 12.42 -2.18 -3.89
CA GLY A 354 11.85 -3.02 -2.82
C GLY A 354 12.87 -3.69 -1.88
N ARG A 355 14.18 -3.47 -2.04
CA ARG A 355 15.22 -4.21 -1.29
C ARG A 355 15.14 -4.08 0.24
N LEU A 356 14.63 -2.95 0.74
CA LEU A 356 14.57 -2.71 2.18
C LEU A 356 13.56 -3.62 2.88
N SER A 357 12.42 -3.94 2.25
CA SER A 357 11.44 -4.85 2.83
C SER A 357 11.99 -6.27 2.95
N ARG A 358 12.80 -6.71 1.97
CA ARG A 358 13.52 -8.00 2.02
C ARG A 358 14.58 -8.05 3.11
N TYR A 359 15.31 -6.95 3.34
CA TYR A 359 16.24 -6.86 4.47
C TYR A 359 15.51 -6.84 5.81
N ALA A 360 14.34 -6.17 5.90
CA ALA A 360 13.51 -6.18 7.10
C ALA A 360 13.04 -7.60 7.44
N ASP A 361 12.55 -8.34 6.44
CA ASP A 361 12.11 -9.74 6.61
C ASP A 361 13.21 -10.66 7.14
N MET A 362 14.39 -10.62 6.54
CA MET A 362 15.53 -11.37 7.05
C MET A 362 15.91 -10.94 8.47
N ASN A 363 15.83 -9.64 8.79
CA ASN A 363 16.12 -9.18 10.14
C ASN A 363 15.07 -9.68 11.14
N MET A 364 13.79 -9.76 10.79
CA MET A 364 12.74 -10.32 11.66
C MET A 364 12.96 -11.82 11.90
N MET A 365 13.29 -12.57 10.85
CA MET A 365 13.70 -13.96 10.96
C MET A 365 14.91 -14.11 11.89
N VAL A 366 15.95 -13.28 11.70
CA VAL A 366 17.20 -13.31 12.49
C VAL A 366 16.96 -12.95 13.96
N ALA A 367 16.13 -11.93 14.20
CA ALA A 367 15.96 -11.29 15.48
C ALA A 367 15.03 -12.05 16.43
N VAL A 368 13.80 -12.29 15.96
CA VAL A 368 12.65 -12.67 16.80
C VAL A 368 11.83 -13.81 16.20
N GLY A 369 12.23 -14.34 15.05
CA GLY A 369 11.48 -15.39 14.33
C GLY A 369 10.18 -14.88 13.68
N GLY A 370 10.06 -13.56 13.54
CA GLY A 370 8.96 -12.90 12.84
C GLY A 370 9.14 -12.94 11.32
N LYS A 371 8.23 -12.27 10.61
CA LYS A 371 8.26 -12.16 9.14
C LYS A 371 7.56 -10.90 8.65
N GLU A 372 8.02 -10.38 7.52
CA GLU A 372 7.26 -9.41 6.74
C GLU A 372 6.31 -10.14 5.79
N ARG A 373 5.35 -9.40 5.21
CA ARG A 373 4.31 -9.96 4.33
C ARG A 373 4.18 -9.15 3.05
N ASP A 374 3.90 -9.82 1.93
CA ASP A 374 3.48 -9.15 0.70
C ASP A 374 2.00 -8.74 0.76
N GLU A 375 1.54 -7.94 -0.20
CA GLU A 375 0.14 -7.46 -0.22
C GLU A 375 -0.88 -8.61 -0.29
N SER A 376 -0.58 -9.70 -1.00
CA SER A 376 -1.49 -10.85 -1.15
C SER A 376 -1.66 -11.61 0.16
N GLN A 377 -0.58 -11.73 0.94
CA GLN A 377 -0.57 -12.31 2.27
C GLN A 377 -1.33 -11.42 3.26
N TRP A 378 -1.13 -10.09 3.22
CA TRP A 378 -1.92 -9.14 4.01
C TRP A 378 -3.41 -9.20 3.70
N ARG A 379 -3.77 -9.32 2.42
CA ARG A 379 -5.16 -9.47 1.98
C ARG A 379 -5.79 -10.73 2.53
N THR A 380 -5.12 -11.87 2.38
CA THR A 380 -5.57 -13.17 2.90
C THR A 380 -5.77 -13.13 4.41
N LEU A 381 -4.76 -12.64 5.14
CA LEU A 381 -4.80 -12.53 6.60
C LEU A 381 -5.95 -11.63 7.09
N GLY A 382 -6.19 -10.52 6.39
CA GLY A 382 -7.32 -9.63 6.64
C GLY A 382 -8.67 -10.33 6.45
N GLU A 383 -8.85 -10.99 5.30
CA GLU A 383 -10.10 -11.69 4.95
C GLU A 383 -10.45 -12.79 5.96
N GLU A 384 -9.47 -13.61 6.35
CA GLU A 384 -9.63 -14.66 7.37
C GLU A 384 -9.93 -14.13 8.78
N SER A 385 -9.68 -12.84 9.00
CA SER A 385 -9.85 -12.15 10.29
C SER A 385 -11.04 -11.19 10.30
N GLY A 386 -11.87 -11.18 9.25
CA GLY A 386 -13.08 -10.36 9.17
C GLY A 386 -12.83 -8.91 8.74
N TRP A 387 -11.71 -8.66 8.06
CA TRP A 387 -11.31 -7.37 7.51
C TRP A 387 -11.27 -7.41 5.99
N LYS A 388 -11.45 -6.25 5.37
CA LYS A 388 -11.16 -6.02 3.96
C LYS A 388 -10.00 -5.05 3.87
N LEU A 389 -8.93 -5.46 3.19
CA LEU A 389 -7.86 -4.55 2.80
C LEU A 389 -8.43 -3.55 1.79
N ARG A 390 -8.60 -2.30 2.21
CA ARG A 390 -9.15 -1.20 1.40
C ARG A 390 -8.09 -0.64 0.47
N LYS A 391 -6.91 -0.32 1.00
CA LYS A 391 -5.81 0.25 0.24
C LYS A 391 -4.48 0.12 0.99
N VAL A 392 -3.39 0.00 0.23
CA VAL A 392 -2.01 0.16 0.72
C VAL A 392 -1.50 1.53 0.26
N TYR A 393 -0.98 2.34 1.18
CA TYR A 393 -0.43 3.66 0.90
C TYR A 393 1.09 3.62 1.06
N PRO A 394 1.86 3.83 -0.02
CA PRO A 394 3.29 4.09 0.08
C PRO A 394 3.54 5.39 0.85
N LEU A 395 4.50 5.35 1.77
CA LEU A 395 4.87 6.49 2.62
C LEU A 395 6.28 6.95 2.24
N ARG A 396 6.41 8.16 1.72
CA ARG A 396 7.69 8.70 1.21
C ARG A 396 8.72 8.79 2.32
N ASN A 397 9.96 8.38 2.05
CA ASN A 397 11.06 8.36 3.02
C ASN A 397 10.75 7.55 4.29
N ALA A 398 9.78 6.64 4.22
CA ALA A 398 9.43 5.72 5.30
C ALA A 398 9.51 4.28 4.79
N TRP A 399 9.90 3.36 5.66
CA TRP A 399 9.95 1.93 5.37
C TRP A 399 8.59 1.25 5.46
N PRO A 400 7.71 1.56 6.43
CA PRO A 400 6.39 0.97 6.43
C PRO A 400 5.51 1.61 5.34
N TYR A 401 4.54 0.84 4.90
CA TYR A 401 3.35 1.31 4.22
C TYR A 401 2.25 1.54 5.25
N ALA A 402 1.24 2.36 4.93
CA ALA A 402 -0.01 2.33 5.66
C ALA A 402 -0.97 1.35 4.97
N ILE A 403 -1.22 0.22 5.61
CA ILE A 403 -2.13 -0.83 5.15
C ILE A 403 -3.46 -0.60 5.84
N GLU A 404 -4.45 -0.18 5.07
CA GLU A 404 -5.74 0.21 5.58
C GLU A 404 -6.75 -0.93 5.48
N PHE A 405 -7.19 -1.42 6.63
CA PHE A 405 -8.25 -2.39 6.76
C PHE A 405 -9.55 -1.72 7.19
N VAL A 406 -10.65 -2.09 6.55
CA VAL A 406 -12.01 -1.74 6.98
C VAL A 406 -12.73 -3.00 7.45
N PRO A 407 -13.53 -2.92 8.52
CA PRO A 407 -14.22 -4.08 9.06
C PRO A 407 -15.28 -4.58 8.07
N VAL A 408 -15.32 -5.91 7.85
CA VAL A 408 -16.40 -6.54 7.07
C VAL A 408 -17.55 -6.82 8.02
N TRP A 409 -18.63 -6.07 7.87
CA TRP A 409 -19.84 -6.25 8.66
C TRP A 409 -20.74 -7.32 8.04
N PHE A 410 -21.07 -8.36 8.80
CA PHE A 410 -22.11 -9.31 8.42
C PHE A 410 -23.50 -8.71 8.71
N GLU A 411 -24.51 -9.18 7.99
CA GLU A 411 -25.89 -8.72 8.17
C GLU A 411 -26.46 -9.16 9.53
N GLY A 412 -27.21 -8.25 10.16
CA GLY A 412 -27.74 -8.39 11.53
C GLY A 412 -27.18 -7.37 12.53
N GLU A 413 -26.11 -6.64 12.19
CA GLU A 413 -25.43 -5.73 13.12
C GLU A 413 -25.41 -4.25 12.67
N ALA A 414 -26.30 -3.77 11.79
CA ALA A 414 -26.24 -2.40 11.22
C ALA A 414 -26.06 -1.29 12.29
N PRO A 415 -25.19 -0.27 12.08
CA PRO A 415 -25.15 0.87 12.98
C PRO A 415 -26.40 1.74 12.74
N PRO A 416 -26.86 2.53 13.73
CA PRO A 416 -27.92 3.49 13.46
C PRO A 416 -27.42 4.48 12.40
N ALA A 417 -28.13 4.54 11.27
CA ALA A 417 -27.84 5.49 10.20
C ALA A 417 -28.12 6.91 10.68
N GLU A 418 -27.09 7.71 10.92
CA GLU A 418 -27.23 9.17 10.92
C GLU A 418 -27.39 9.66 9.49
N LYS A 419 -28.46 10.41 9.25
CA LYS A 419 -28.77 11.06 7.98
C LYS A 419 -27.85 12.28 7.81
N GLU A 420 -26.71 12.11 7.16
CA GLU A 420 -26.04 13.24 6.50
C GLU A 420 -26.47 13.31 5.03
N ILE A 421 -26.97 14.48 4.63
CA ILE A 421 -27.20 14.82 3.22
C ILE A 421 -25.93 15.54 2.75
N PRO A 422 -25.13 14.98 1.81
CA PRO A 422 -23.90 15.63 1.36
C PRO A 422 -24.21 16.84 0.47
N SER A 423 -23.43 17.91 0.60
CA SER A 423 -23.47 19.07 -0.30
C SER A 423 -23.15 18.67 -1.75
N VAL A 424 -23.91 19.23 -2.70
CA VAL A 424 -23.74 18.97 -4.13
C VAL A 424 -22.48 19.66 -4.65
N GLU A 425 -21.46 18.88 -5.01
CA GLU A 425 -20.29 19.36 -5.75
C GLU A 425 -20.65 19.58 -7.23
N PRO A 426 -20.01 20.55 -7.92
CA PRO A 426 -20.20 20.77 -9.35
C PRO A 426 -19.92 19.50 -10.17
N GLY A 427 -20.86 19.08 -11.02
CA GLY A 427 -20.73 17.87 -11.86
C GLY A 427 -21.24 16.57 -11.22
N SER A 428 -21.92 16.66 -10.07
CA SER A 428 -22.59 15.52 -9.44
C SER A 428 -24.08 15.80 -9.18
N VAL A 429 -24.89 14.75 -9.13
CA VAL A 429 -26.28 14.79 -8.66
C VAL A 429 -26.49 13.73 -7.60
N VAL A 430 -27.32 14.01 -6.61
CA VAL A 430 -27.78 12.98 -5.65
C VAL A 430 -29.14 12.49 -6.14
N ALA A 431 -29.27 11.19 -6.33
CA ALA A 431 -30.53 10.55 -6.70
C ALA A 431 -30.87 9.43 -5.72
N GLU A 432 -32.15 9.27 -5.41
CA GLU A 432 -32.63 8.09 -4.70
C GLU A 432 -32.62 6.89 -5.64
N MET A 433 -31.84 5.88 -5.29
CA MET A 433 -31.73 4.63 -6.02
C MET A 433 -32.23 3.48 -5.14
N ARG A 434 -33.00 2.58 -5.74
CA ARG A 434 -33.64 1.46 -5.06
C ARG A 434 -32.80 0.19 -5.19
N PHE A 435 -32.44 -0.41 -4.07
CA PHE A 435 -31.66 -1.64 -3.95
C PHE A 435 -32.43 -2.70 -3.17
N LEU A 436 -32.09 -3.98 -3.39
CA LEU A 436 -32.58 -5.06 -2.55
C LEU A 436 -32.11 -4.82 -1.12
N GLU A 437 -32.97 -5.08 -0.13
CA GLU A 437 -32.55 -5.02 1.26
C GLU A 437 -31.34 -5.95 1.51
N PRO A 438 -30.54 -5.71 2.54
CA PRO A 438 -29.53 -6.67 2.97
C PRO A 438 -30.16 -8.08 3.11
N TRP A 439 -29.56 -9.07 2.46
CA TRP A 439 -30.13 -10.40 2.25
C TRP A 439 -29.44 -11.51 3.06
N GLU A 440 -30.09 -11.98 4.12
CA GLU A 440 -29.50 -13.00 4.99
C GLU A 440 -29.55 -14.39 4.33
N ASN A 441 -28.41 -15.10 4.30
CA ASN A 441 -28.32 -16.43 3.65
C ASN A 441 -29.32 -17.48 4.20
N LYS A 442 -29.77 -17.35 5.45
CA LYS A 442 -30.80 -18.22 6.05
C LYS A 442 -32.19 -18.04 5.43
N SER A 443 -32.42 -16.94 4.71
CA SER A 443 -33.68 -16.59 4.04
C SER A 443 -33.83 -17.23 2.65
N GLY A 444 -32.87 -18.08 2.25
CA GLY A 444 -32.82 -18.70 0.92
C GLY A 444 -32.23 -17.75 -0.12
N ASN A 445 -32.44 -18.00 -1.42
CA ASN A 445 -32.04 -17.05 -2.46
C ASN A 445 -33.12 -15.98 -2.63
N PRO A 446 -32.77 -14.70 -2.86
CA PRO A 446 -33.76 -13.68 -3.16
C PRO A 446 -34.46 -14.02 -4.48
N TYR A 447 -35.78 -13.94 -4.50
CA TYR A 447 -36.58 -14.16 -5.69
C TYR A 447 -37.60 -13.05 -5.89
N MET A 448 -37.89 -12.76 -7.15
CA MET A 448 -39.03 -11.96 -7.56
C MET A 448 -39.79 -12.74 -8.63
N ARG A 449 -41.06 -13.03 -8.36
CA ARG A 449 -42.01 -13.63 -9.29
C ARG A 449 -42.70 -12.50 -10.05
N ILE A 450 -42.57 -12.51 -11.37
CA ILE A 450 -43.16 -11.48 -12.23
C ILE A 450 -44.69 -11.56 -12.21
N SER A 451 -45.24 -12.78 -12.18
CA SER A 451 -46.68 -13.07 -12.08
C SER A 451 -46.92 -14.30 -11.17
N PRO A 452 -46.97 -14.14 -9.83
CA PRO A 452 -47.22 -15.26 -8.92
C PRO A 452 -48.69 -15.74 -8.98
N ASP A 453 -48.90 -17.06 -8.86
CA ASP A 453 -50.25 -17.62 -8.68
C ASP A 453 -50.88 -17.14 -7.36
N PRO A 454 -52.23 -17.09 -7.25
CA PRO A 454 -52.90 -16.69 -6.03
C PRO A 454 -52.43 -17.51 -4.81
N GLY A 455 -51.96 -16.82 -3.76
CA GLY A 455 -51.44 -17.45 -2.55
C GLY A 455 -49.91 -17.57 -2.48
N TYR A 456 -49.18 -17.17 -3.52
CA TYR A 456 -47.71 -17.10 -3.51
C TYR A 456 -47.21 -15.67 -3.34
N ASP A 457 -46.21 -15.49 -2.46
CA ASP A 457 -45.55 -14.19 -2.30
C ASP A 457 -44.84 -13.77 -3.59
N ARG A 458 -44.92 -12.49 -3.93
CA ARG A 458 -44.31 -11.92 -5.14
C ARG A 458 -42.79 -11.83 -5.01
N SER A 459 -42.27 -11.52 -3.84
CA SER A 459 -40.84 -11.57 -3.52
C SER A 459 -40.68 -12.05 -2.08
N ASN A 460 -39.50 -12.56 -1.75
CA ASN A 460 -39.10 -12.82 -0.36
C ASN A 460 -38.27 -11.68 0.24
N PHE A 461 -38.08 -10.59 -0.51
CA PHE A 461 -37.32 -9.42 -0.09
C PHE A 461 -38.13 -8.13 -0.19
N GLN A 462 -37.69 -7.13 0.56
CA GLN A 462 -38.12 -5.74 0.47
C GLN A 462 -37.11 -4.87 -0.29
N TRP A 463 -37.59 -3.74 -0.78
CA TRP A 463 -36.79 -2.73 -1.45
C TRP A 463 -36.38 -1.65 -0.46
N GLN A 464 -35.14 -1.18 -0.57
CA GLN A 464 -34.63 -0.08 0.22
C GLN A 464 -34.06 1.01 -0.69
N ASP A 465 -34.45 2.25 -0.42
CA ASP A 465 -34.03 3.42 -1.17
C ASP A 465 -32.79 4.04 -0.51
N TYR A 466 -31.77 4.33 -1.30
CA TYR A 466 -30.49 4.93 -0.87
C TYR A 466 -30.24 6.21 -1.65
N ALA A 467 -29.80 7.26 -0.96
CA ALA A 467 -29.30 8.46 -1.62
C ALA A 467 -27.90 8.15 -2.21
N VAL A 468 -27.79 8.14 -3.53
CA VAL A 468 -26.55 7.84 -4.24
C VAL A 468 -26.06 9.10 -4.94
N LYS A 469 -24.80 9.45 -4.72
CA LYS A 469 -24.12 10.51 -5.47
C LYS A 469 -23.65 9.95 -6.80
N ILE A 470 -24.15 10.53 -7.89
CA ILE A 470 -23.87 10.16 -9.27
C ILE A 470 -23.02 11.25 -9.90
N TYR A 471 -21.96 10.88 -10.59
CA TYR A 471 -21.02 11.80 -11.24
C TYR A 471 -21.19 11.78 -12.75
N ASP A 472 -20.94 12.91 -13.41
CA ASP A 472 -20.80 12.95 -14.86
C ASP A 472 -19.50 12.24 -15.28
N ALA A 473 -19.64 11.11 -15.99
CA ALA A 473 -18.51 10.31 -16.45
C ALA A 473 -17.83 10.84 -17.74
N ARG A 474 -18.44 11.82 -18.43
CA ARG A 474 -17.90 12.34 -19.70
C ARG A 474 -16.50 12.95 -19.58
N PRO A 475 -16.15 13.73 -18.53
CA PRO A 475 -14.80 14.26 -18.35
C PRO A 475 -13.73 13.18 -18.12
N THR A 476 -14.14 12.00 -17.65
CA THR A 476 -13.25 10.88 -17.32
C THR A 476 -13.44 9.69 -18.27
N ARG A 477 -14.08 9.89 -19.43
CA ARG A 477 -14.45 8.81 -20.36
C ARG A 477 -13.30 7.87 -20.75
N ASN A 478 -12.06 8.39 -20.79
CA ASN A 478 -10.86 7.63 -21.15
C ASN A 478 -10.34 6.72 -20.02
N GLN A 479 -10.93 6.76 -18.83
CA GLN A 479 -10.51 5.95 -17.67
C GLN A 479 -11.22 4.59 -17.61
N PHE A 480 -12.28 4.40 -18.41
CA PHE A 480 -13.09 3.18 -18.39
C PHE A 480 -12.68 2.23 -19.49
N VAL A 481 -12.32 1.01 -19.12
CA VAL A 481 -11.96 -0.08 -20.03
C VAL A 481 -12.78 -1.34 -19.72
N LEU A 482 -13.15 -2.08 -20.77
CA LEU A 482 -14.12 -3.19 -20.68
C LEU A 482 -13.71 -4.28 -19.68
N ASP A 483 -12.43 -4.63 -19.62
CA ASP A 483 -11.94 -5.77 -18.83
C ASP A 483 -12.04 -5.54 -17.31
N THR A 484 -11.89 -4.30 -16.84
CA THR A 484 -11.87 -3.99 -15.40
C THR A 484 -13.12 -3.26 -14.92
N HIS A 485 -13.80 -2.52 -15.80
CA HIS A 485 -14.97 -1.72 -15.43
C HIS A 485 -16.29 -2.31 -15.92
N GLY A 486 -16.26 -3.28 -16.84
CA GLY A 486 -17.47 -3.86 -17.44
C GLY A 486 -18.17 -2.97 -18.47
N PHE A 487 -17.66 -1.76 -18.71
CA PHE A 487 -18.08 -0.85 -19.77
C PHE A 487 -16.89 0.03 -20.21
N ALA A 488 -16.97 0.63 -21.40
CA ALA A 488 -15.99 1.56 -21.92
C ALA A 488 -16.65 2.60 -22.83
N PHE A 489 -16.00 3.75 -23.02
CA PHE A 489 -16.46 4.78 -23.95
C PHE A 489 -15.69 4.69 -25.26
N HIS A 490 -16.42 4.70 -26.37
CA HIS A 490 -15.86 4.69 -27.70
C HIS A 490 -16.68 5.64 -28.58
N ASP A 491 -15.98 6.50 -29.32
CA ASP A 491 -16.59 7.32 -30.35
C ASP A 491 -16.85 6.43 -31.58
N ASP A 492 -18.02 6.58 -32.21
CA ASP A 492 -18.43 5.78 -33.36
C ASP A 492 -19.23 6.59 -34.38
N ASP A 493 -18.95 6.37 -35.66
CA ASP A 493 -19.53 7.09 -36.77
C ASP A 493 -20.77 6.35 -37.29
N ILE A 494 -21.88 6.49 -36.55
CA ILE A 494 -23.17 5.90 -36.91
C ILE A 494 -23.97 6.80 -37.86
N LEU A 495 -24.58 6.20 -38.90
CA LEU A 495 -25.38 6.94 -39.88
C LEU A 495 -26.61 7.60 -39.21
N GLN A 496 -26.91 8.84 -39.63
CA GLN A 496 -28.05 9.60 -39.11
C GLN A 496 -29.39 8.88 -39.34
N GLU A 497 -29.54 8.17 -40.46
CA GLU A 497 -30.72 7.34 -40.75
C GLU A 497 -30.92 6.24 -39.71
N THR A 498 -29.83 5.60 -39.25
CA THR A 498 -29.88 4.61 -38.17
C THR A 498 -30.29 5.24 -36.85
N ILE A 499 -29.79 6.44 -36.54
CA ILE A 499 -30.18 7.21 -35.35
C ILE A 499 -31.67 7.58 -35.39
N ASP A 500 -32.16 7.99 -36.56
CA ASP A 500 -33.56 8.37 -36.73
C ASP A 500 -34.48 7.14 -36.64
N ALA A 501 -34.06 5.99 -37.16
CA ALA A 501 -34.77 4.71 -36.99
C ALA A 501 -34.87 4.29 -35.51
N LEU A 502 -33.79 4.42 -34.74
CA LEU A 502 -33.77 4.17 -33.28
C LEU A 502 -34.73 5.10 -32.54
N ARG A 503 -34.73 6.41 -32.87
CA ARG A 503 -35.61 7.41 -32.25
C ARG A 503 -37.07 7.23 -32.64
N GLY A 504 -37.33 6.76 -33.86
CA GLY A 504 -38.65 6.54 -34.46
C GLY A 504 -39.29 5.19 -34.10
N ASN A 505 -38.59 4.31 -33.38
CA ASN A 505 -39.07 2.97 -33.00
C ASN A 505 -39.42 2.08 -34.22
N ASN A 506 -38.70 2.24 -35.33
CA ASN A 506 -38.87 1.38 -36.52
C ASN A 506 -38.03 0.11 -36.36
N LYS A 507 -38.64 -0.94 -35.79
CA LYS A 507 -37.94 -2.20 -35.46
C LYS A 507 -37.33 -2.92 -36.66
N GLU A 508 -37.94 -2.80 -37.85
CA GLU A 508 -37.45 -3.42 -39.08
C GLU A 508 -36.18 -2.70 -39.55
N THR A 509 -36.24 -1.38 -39.70
CA THR A 509 -35.08 -0.57 -40.08
C THR A 509 -33.95 -0.62 -39.06
N VAL A 510 -34.26 -0.75 -37.76
CA VAL A 510 -33.22 -0.99 -36.74
C VAL A 510 -32.53 -2.34 -36.94
N ARG A 511 -33.26 -3.41 -37.24
CA ARG A 511 -32.61 -4.70 -37.52
C ARG A 511 -31.75 -4.64 -38.76
N ASP A 512 -32.20 -3.94 -39.80
CA ASP A 512 -31.49 -3.91 -41.08
C ASP A 512 -30.27 -2.98 -41.05
N LEU A 513 -30.30 -1.89 -40.27
CA LEU A 513 -29.23 -0.88 -40.24
C LEU A 513 -28.37 -0.91 -38.98
N TYR A 514 -28.98 -1.10 -37.81
CA TYR A 514 -28.28 -0.97 -36.52
C TYR A 514 -27.58 -2.25 -36.09
N TYR A 515 -28.19 -3.42 -36.33
CA TYR A 515 -27.60 -4.69 -35.90
C TYR A 515 -26.27 -4.99 -36.61
N PRO A 516 -26.18 -4.87 -37.96
CA PRO A 516 -24.90 -5.05 -38.65
C PRO A 516 -23.84 -4.06 -38.17
N HIS A 517 -24.24 -2.80 -37.98
CA HIS A 517 -23.35 -1.73 -37.50
C HIS A 517 -22.76 -2.04 -36.12
N ILE A 518 -23.61 -2.44 -35.16
CA ILE A 518 -23.17 -2.80 -33.80
C ILE A 518 -22.34 -4.07 -33.78
N GLU A 519 -22.67 -5.07 -34.60
CA GLU A 519 -21.86 -6.27 -34.73
C GLU A 519 -20.43 -5.92 -35.18
N ASP A 520 -20.28 -5.13 -36.24
CA ASP A 520 -18.98 -4.71 -36.74
C ASP A 520 -18.23 -3.82 -35.75
N PHE A 521 -18.94 -2.90 -35.09
CA PHE A 521 -18.39 -2.06 -34.03
C PHE A 521 -17.82 -2.90 -32.88
N VAL A 522 -18.61 -3.82 -32.32
CA VAL A 522 -18.18 -4.66 -31.20
C VAL A 522 -17.01 -5.55 -31.60
N LYS A 523 -17.02 -6.15 -32.79
CA LYS A 523 -15.87 -6.94 -33.29
C LYS A 523 -14.60 -6.10 -33.36
N ARG A 524 -14.67 -4.87 -33.88
CA ARG A 524 -13.53 -3.95 -33.97
C ARG A 524 -12.96 -3.59 -32.61
N ILE A 525 -13.82 -3.32 -31.61
CA ILE A 525 -13.38 -2.92 -30.26
C ILE A 525 -12.84 -4.10 -29.46
N THR A 526 -13.50 -5.25 -29.54
CA THR A 526 -13.19 -6.41 -28.67
C THR A 526 -12.24 -7.41 -29.30
N GLY A 527 -12.04 -7.36 -30.63
CA GLY A 527 -11.37 -8.41 -31.38
C GLY A 527 -12.17 -9.71 -31.47
N ALA A 528 -13.45 -9.72 -31.08
CA ALA A 528 -14.26 -10.92 -31.10
C ALA A 528 -14.42 -11.45 -32.55
N PRO A 529 -14.21 -12.75 -32.79
CA PRO A 529 -14.46 -13.34 -34.11
C PRO A 529 -15.96 -13.42 -34.43
N ARG A 530 -16.82 -13.28 -33.41
CA ARG A 530 -18.27 -13.42 -33.54
C ARG A 530 -19.02 -12.62 -32.48
N VAL A 531 -20.15 -12.03 -32.87
CA VAL A 531 -21.09 -11.30 -32.00
C VAL A 531 -22.49 -11.82 -32.28
N ILE A 532 -23.31 -11.99 -31.24
CA ILE A 532 -24.70 -12.45 -31.35
C ILE A 532 -25.59 -11.41 -30.68
N ILE A 533 -26.44 -10.74 -31.48
CA ILE A 533 -27.43 -9.79 -30.97
C ILE A 533 -28.74 -10.55 -30.75
N PHE A 534 -29.11 -10.76 -29.49
CA PHE A 534 -30.26 -11.59 -29.12
C PHE A 534 -31.39 -10.82 -28.42
N ASP A 535 -31.17 -9.56 -28.06
CA ASP A 535 -32.19 -8.72 -27.44
C ASP A 535 -31.98 -7.26 -27.83
N HIS A 536 -33.08 -6.54 -28.02
CA HIS A 536 -33.09 -5.09 -28.16
C HIS A 536 -34.37 -4.56 -27.53
N THR A 537 -34.18 -3.77 -26.48
CA THR A 537 -35.25 -3.15 -25.74
C THR A 537 -35.16 -1.63 -25.86
N LEU A 538 -36.16 -1.00 -26.46
CA LEU A 538 -36.28 0.47 -26.49
C LEU A 538 -37.04 0.96 -25.25
N ARG A 539 -36.40 1.79 -24.43
CA ARG A 539 -37.03 2.43 -23.26
C ARG A 539 -37.20 3.93 -23.47
N LYS A 540 -38.42 4.44 -23.30
CA LYS A 540 -38.72 5.88 -23.44
C LYS A 540 -39.61 6.36 -22.30
N ARG A 541 -39.20 7.45 -21.63
CA ARG A 541 -39.99 8.04 -20.55
C ARG A 541 -41.28 8.63 -21.12
N ARG A 542 -42.40 8.16 -20.59
CA ARG A 542 -43.77 8.62 -20.91
C ARG A 542 -44.38 9.27 -19.67
N LEU A 543 -44.34 10.61 -19.62
CA LEU A 543 -44.65 11.40 -18.42
C LEU A 543 -46.08 11.19 -17.91
N GLU A 544 -46.99 10.81 -18.79
CA GLU A 544 -48.41 10.55 -18.52
C GLU A 544 -48.68 9.24 -17.74
N LEU A 545 -47.69 8.34 -17.69
CA LEU A 545 -47.78 7.08 -16.94
C LEU A 545 -46.98 7.12 -15.63
N ALA A 546 -47.41 6.29 -14.67
CA ALA A 546 -46.65 6.07 -13.44
C ALA A 546 -45.26 5.45 -13.73
N LYS A 547 -44.29 5.70 -12.85
CA LYS A 547 -42.88 5.28 -13.02
C LYS A 547 -42.69 3.76 -13.19
N THR A 548 -43.65 2.95 -12.76
CA THR A 548 -43.63 1.48 -12.79
C THR A 548 -44.66 0.88 -13.73
N GLU A 549 -45.39 1.70 -14.48
CA GLU A 549 -46.51 1.27 -15.33
C GLU A 549 -46.03 0.88 -16.73
N ASN A 550 -46.18 -0.41 -17.09
CA ASN A 550 -45.71 -1.02 -18.34
C ASN A 550 -46.79 -1.97 -18.91
N ASN A 551 -47.99 -1.46 -19.18
CA ASN A 551 -49.16 -2.29 -19.49
C ASN A 551 -49.34 -2.58 -20.99
N ASP A 552 -48.55 -1.94 -21.87
CA ASP A 552 -48.72 -1.96 -23.33
C ASP A 552 -47.45 -2.40 -24.10
N ASN A 553 -46.57 -3.20 -23.47
CA ASN A 553 -45.29 -3.67 -24.01
C ASN A 553 -44.31 -2.55 -24.43
N LYS A 554 -44.54 -1.30 -24.01
CA LYS A 554 -43.59 -0.19 -24.16
C LYS A 554 -42.94 0.07 -22.81
N GLU A 555 -41.66 -0.24 -22.70
CA GLU A 555 -40.95 -0.20 -21.43
C GLU A 555 -40.57 1.23 -21.02
N GLN A 556 -40.96 1.63 -19.81
CA GLN A 556 -40.40 2.81 -19.13
C GLN A 556 -38.91 2.55 -18.80
N PRO A 557 -38.11 3.62 -18.61
CA PRO A 557 -36.77 3.50 -18.04
C PRO A 557 -36.79 2.69 -16.74
N ALA A 558 -35.77 1.85 -16.53
CA ALA A 558 -35.66 1.09 -15.30
C ALA A 558 -35.55 2.05 -14.10
N THR A 559 -36.28 1.75 -13.04
CA THR A 559 -36.38 2.59 -11.82
C THR A 559 -35.69 1.95 -10.62
N MET A 560 -34.91 0.90 -10.86
CA MET A 560 -34.33 0.01 -9.86
C MET A 560 -32.93 -0.39 -10.30
N VAL A 561 -32.00 -0.46 -9.34
CA VAL A 561 -30.66 -1.01 -9.58
C VAL A 561 -30.78 -2.53 -9.68
N HIS A 562 -30.35 -3.10 -10.81
CA HIS A 562 -30.40 -4.53 -11.06
C HIS A 562 -29.18 -4.97 -11.86
N CYS A 563 -28.83 -6.24 -11.72
CA CYS A 563 -27.97 -6.95 -12.65
C CYS A 563 -28.87 -7.79 -13.56
N ASP A 564 -28.78 -7.60 -14.88
CA ASP A 564 -29.67 -8.27 -15.84
C ASP A 564 -29.49 -9.80 -15.85
N GLN A 565 -28.28 -10.30 -15.59
CA GLN A 565 -27.95 -11.70 -15.74
C GLN A 565 -27.01 -12.18 -14.62
N SER A 566 -27.39 -13.27 -13.97
CA SER A 566 -26.43 -14.07 -13.18
C SER A 566 -25.55 -14.91 -14.11
N PRO A 567 -24.40 -15.46 -13.66
CA PRO A 567 -23.58 -16.36 -14.49
C PRO A 567 -24.37 -17.54 -15.08
N LYS A 568 -25.30 -18.12 -14.30
CA LYS A 568 -26.20 -19.18 -14.77
C LYS A 568 -27.28 -18.66 -15.75
N GLY A 569 -27.72 -17.41 -15.59
CA GLY A 569 -28.64 -16.74 -16.51
C GLY A 569 -27.98 -16.48 -17.86
N ALA A 570 -26.77 -15.93 -17.82
CA ALA A 570 -25.92 -15.64 -18.97
C ALA A 570 -25.68 -16.89 -19.84
N LEU A 571 -25.25 -18.00 -19.24
CA LEU A 571 -25.04 -19.26 -19.96
C LEU A 571 -26.32 -19.82 -20.59
N ARG A 572 -27.47 -19.69 -19.90
CA ARG A 572 -28.76 -20.09 -20.46
C ARG A 572 -29.16 -19.21 -21.63
N ARG A 573 -28.92 -17.90 -21.53
CA ARG A 573 -29.21 -16.95 -22.61
C ARG A 573 -28.34 -17.23 -23.83
N LEU A 574 -27.07 -17.56 -23.65
CA LEU A 574 -26.18 -18.02 -24.74
C LEU A 574 -26.75 -19.27 -25.41
N LYS A 575 -27.09 -20.31 -24.63
CA LYS A 575 -27.68 -21.57 -25.14
C LYS A 575 -28.98 -21.38 -25.91
N MET A 576 -29.79 -20.38 -25.54
CA MET A 576 -31.07 -20.09 -26.20
C MET A 576 -30.93 -19.37 -27.54
N ASN A 577 -29.81 -18.69 -27.79
CA ASN A 577 -29.64 -17.79 -28.94
C ASN A 577 -28.47 -18.18 -29.84
N ILE A 578 -27.85 -19.32 -29.58
CA ILE A 578 -26.91 -19.94 -30.49
C ILE A 578 -27.67 -20.75 -31.56
N GLU A 579 -27.08 -20.89 -32.74
CA GLU A 579 -27.71 -21.68 -33.80
C GLU A 579 -27.73 -23.19 -33.46
N PRO A 580 -28.76 -23.94 -33.89
CA PRO A 580 -28.93 -25.35 -33.50
C PRO A 580 -27.78 -26.30 -33.88
N TRP A 581 -26.98 -25.93 -34.88
CA TRP A 581 -25.86 -26.74 -35.36
C TRP A 581 -24.52 -26.42 -34.68
N GLU A 582 -24.50 -25.49 -33.75
CA GLU A 582 -23.27 -25.05 -33.09
C GLU A 582 -23.13 -25.66 -31.71
N ASN A 583 -21.92 -26.12 -31.41
CA ASN A 583 -21.61 -26.70 -30.12
C ASN A 583 -21.28 -25.60 -29.10
N VAL A 584 -22.18 -25.38 -28.15
CA VAL A 584 -21.99 -24.42 -27.06
C VAL A 584 -20.77 -24.76 -26.22
N ASP A 585 -20.48 -26.03 -25.99
CA ASP A 585 -19.38 -26.43 -25.13
C ASP A 585 -18.02 -26.09 -25.77
N ASP A 586 -17.94 -26.08 -27.11
CA ASP A 586 -16.75 -25.65 -27.85
C ASP A 586 -16.56 -24.12 -27.77
N LEU A 587 -17.65 -23.35 -27.87
CA LEU A 587 -17.59 -21.88 -27.70
C LEU A 587 -17.22 -21.48 -26.27
N LEU A 588 -17.64 -22.27 -25.27
CA LEU A 588 -17.30 -22.05 -23.87
C LEU A 588 -15.85 -22.45 -23.52
N GLN A 589 -15.12 -23.12 -24.42
CA GLN A 589 -13.65 -23.25 -24.28
C GLN A 589 -12.93 -21.92 -24.54
N GLY A 590 -13.59 -20.97 -25.20
CA GLY A 590 -13.08 -19.62 -25.44
C GLY A 590 -13.59 -18.60 -24.41
N ARG A 591 -13.11 -17.35 -24.52
CA ARG A 591 -13.65 -16.23 -23.73
C ARG A 591 -14.99 -15.79 -24.31
N VAL A 592 -16.03 -15.79 -23.49
CA VAL A 592 -17.37 -15.29 -23.83
C VAL A 592 -17.71 -14.11 -22.93
N GLN A 593 -18.20 -13.02 -23.52
CA GLN A 593 -18.62 -11.82 -22.80
C GLN A 593 -20.01 -11.39 -23.26
N MET A 594 -20.89 -11.08 -22.30
CA MET A 594 -22.18 -10.46 -22.59
C MET A 594 -22.04 -8.95 -22.42
N LEU A 595 -22.31 -8.22 -23.50
CA LEU A 595 -22.27 -6.76 -23.53
C LEU A 595 -23.69 -6.21 -23.68
N LYS A 596 -23.98 -5.14 -22.93
CA LYS A 596 -25.20 -4.36 -23.06
C LYS A 596 -24.81 -2.99 -23.64
N TYR A 597 -25.42 -2.63 -24.76
CA TYR A 597 -25.15 -1.40 -25.49
C TYR A 597 -26.32 -0.42 -25.35
#